data_AF-A0A6P6EN20-F1
#
_entry.id   AF-A0A6P6EN20-F1
#
_cell.length_a   1.000
_cell.length_b   1.000
_cell.length_c   1.000
_cell.angle_alpha   90.00
_cell.angle_beta   90.00
_cell.angle_gamma   90.00
#
_symmetry.space_group_name_H-M   'P 1'
#
loop_
_entity.id
_entity.type
_entity.pdbx_description
1 polymer ?
#
loop_
_entity_poly.entity_id
_entity_poly.type
_entity_poly.pdbx_seq_one_letter_code
_entity_poly.pdbx_strand_id
1 'polypeptide(L)'
;MSKRAEAAAGAPAILLRYLQEQNRPYSAQDVFGNLQREHGLGKAAVVKALEQLAQQGKIREKTYGKQKVYFADQNVSLRLCVHCHHQALPTQDQFDTVSDADLQSLDTEIVALSAKVQGLQQSCRHMEAELKELTSALTTPEMQREIAQLKAECAGFQERLQGIKGAPVCVTPEEKEQAAELCDAILEGYPKSRKQFFEEVGIETDEDHNVAPPDP
;
A
#
# COMPACT_ATOMS: atom_id res chain seq x y z
N MET A 1 -24.70 -37.95 -13.11
CA MET A 1 -24.49 -38.17 -11.66
C MET A 1 -23.88 -36.90 -11.09
N SER A 2 -24.68 -36.09 -10.39
CA SER A 2 -24.49 -34.64 -10.30
C SER A 2 -23.63 -34.22 -9.08
N LYS A 3 -22.82 -33.15 -9.23
CA LYS A 3 -21.96 -32.53 -8.17
C LYS A 3 -22.65 -32.34 -6.80
N ARG A 4 -23.98 -32.25 -6.78
CA ARG A 4 -24.81 -32.19 -5.56
C ARG A 4 -24.77 -33.46 -4.70
N ALA A 5 -24.59 -34.64 -5.30
CA ALA A 5 -24.57 -35.91 -4.59
C ALA A 5 -23.23 -36.14 -3.86
N GLU A 6 -22.10 -35.78 -4.48
CA GLU A 6 -20.78 -35.79 -3.85
C GLU A 6 -20.69 -34.78 -2.70
N ALA A 7 -21.23 -33.57 -2.87
CA ALA A 7 -21.28 -32.56 -1.81
C ALA A 7 -22.10 -33.03 -0.59
N ALA A 8 -23.16 -33.82 -0.80
CA ALA A 8 -23.97 -34.37 0.28
C ALA A 8 -23.26 -35.50 1.06
N ALA A 9 -22.42 -36.30 0.39
CA ALA A 9 -21.62 -37.35 1.04
C ALA A 9 -20.47 -36.78 1.89
N GLY A 10 -19.89 -35.65 1.46
CA GLY A 10 -18.85 -34.93 2.21
C GLY A 10 -19.36 -33.99 3.30
N ALA A 11 -20.66 -33.69 3.33
CA ALA A 11 -21.24 -32.70 4.24
C ALA A 11 -20.92 -32.94 5.74
N PRO A 12 -21.04 -34.17 6.29
CA PRO A 12 -20.70 -34.43 7.69
C PRO A 12 -19.23 -34.17 8.01
N ALA A 13 -18.30 -34.47 7.09
CA ALA A 13 -16.88 -34.23 7.32
C ALA A 13 -16.54 -32.73 7.34
N ILE A 14 -17.14 -31.97 6.41
CA ILE A 14 -16.99 -30.51 6.34
C ILE A 14 -17.52 -29.85 7.62
N LEU A 15 -18.72 -30.26 8.06
CA LEU A 15 -19.36 -29.71 9.26
C LEU A 15 -18.58 -30.02 10.54
N LEU A 16 -18.07 -31.25 10.66
CA LEU A 16 -17.25 -31.65 11.80
C LEU A 16 -15.99 -30.79 11.88
N ARG A 17 -15.27 -30.65 10.75
CA ARG A 17 -14.07 -29.81 10.66
C ARG A 17 -14.37 -28.36 11.02
N TYR A 18 -15.43 -27.79 10.44
CA TYR A 18 -15.84 -26.42 10.71
C TYR A 18 -16.14 -26.18 12.20
N LEU A 19 -16.92 -27.07 12.83
CA LEU A 19 -17.25 -26.94 14.25
C LEU A 19 -16.03 -27.10 15.17
N GLN A 20 -15.06 -27.95 14.79
CA GLN A 20 -13.81 -28.14 15.53
C GLN A 20 -12.88 -26.95 15.40
N GLU A 21 -12.70 -26.40 14.19
CA GLU A 21 -11.83 -25.25 13.93
C GLU A 21 -12.38 -23.97 14.59
N GLN A 22 -13.69 -23.73 14.49
CA GLN A 22 -14.30 -22.56 15.10
C GLN A 22 -14.48 -22.69 16.61
N ASN A 23 -14.64 -23.93 17.11
CA ASN A 23 -14.88 -24.26 18.52
C ASN A 23 -15.93 -23.36 19.21
N ARG A 24 -16.97 -22.97 18.45
CA ARG A 24 -18.08 -22.12 18.90
C ARG A 24 -19.41 -22.87 18.73
N PRO A 25 -20.40 -22.62 19.60
CA PRO A 25 -21.74 -23.18 19.44
C PRO A 25 -22.51 -22.47 18.33
N TYR A 26 -23.16 -23.25 17.44
CA TYR A 26 -23.94 -22.73 16.32
C TYR A 26 -25.30 -23.42 16.18
N SER A 27 -26.30 -22.72 15.67
CA SER A 27 -27.53 -23.35 15.20
C SER A 27 -27.37 -23.91 13.78
N ALA A 28 -28.25 -24.84 13.38
CA ALA A 28 -28.23 -25.35 12.01
C ALA A 28 -28.43 -24.26 10.93
N GLN A 29 -29.09 -23.15 11.29
CA GLN A 29 -29.29 -22.01 10.40
C GLN A 29 -28.00 -21.19 10.23
N ASP A 30 -27.26 -20.97 11.31
CA ASP A 30 -25.98 -20.25 11.27
C ASP A 30 -24.95 -21.03 10.46
N VAL A 31 -24.84 -22.34 10.71
CA VAL A 31 -23.92 -23.21 9.98
C VAL A 31 -24.25 -23.27 8.49
N PHE A 32 -25.54 -23.32 8.15
CA PHE A 32 -25.97 -23.21 6.75
C PHE A 32 -25.56 -21.86 6.14
N GLY A 33 -25.84 -20.74 6.81
CA GLY A 33 -25.47 -19.41 6.30
C GLY A 33 -23.98 -19.22 6.08
N ASN A 34 -23.15 -19.74 7.00
CA ASN A 34 -21.69 -19.61 6.95
C ASN A 34 -21.08 -20.47 5.83
N LEU A 35 -21.56 -21.71 5.65
CA LEU A 35 -20.97 -22.67 4.71
C LEU A 35 -21.64 -22.68 3.33
N GLN A 36 -22.76 -21.99 3.14
CA GLN A 36 -23.50 -21.99 1.87
C GLN A 36 -22.67 -21.40 0.72
N ARG A 37 -21.94 -20.30 0.96
CA ARG A 37 -21.15 -19.64 -0.10
C ARG A 37 -19.94 -20.47 -0.51
N GLU A 38 -19.31 -21.14 0.44
CA GLU A 38 -18.03 -21.83 0.24
C GLU A 38 -18.22 -23.27 -0.26
N HIS A 39 -19.20 -24.00 0.28
CA HIS A 39 -19.38 -25.42 -0.01
C HIS A 39 -20.69 -25.75 -0.74
N GLY A 40 -21.55 -24.76 -0.99
CA GLY A 40 -22.81 -24.95 -1.73
C GLY A 40 -23.78 -25.95 -1.08
N LEU A 41 -23.66 -26.20 0.22
CA LEU A 41 -24.47 -27.17 0.95
C LEU A 41 -25.92 -26.70 1.06
N GLY A 42 -26.87 -27.59 0.76
CA GLY A 42 -28.30 -27.31 0.96
C GLY A 42 -28.69 -27.35 2.44
N LYS A 43 -29.64 -26.50 2.85
CA LYS A 43 -30.11 -26.41 4.25
C LYS A 43 -30.53 -27.76 4.85
N ALA A 44 -31.27 -28.57 4.08
CA ALA A 44 -31.67 -29.91 4.51
C ALA A 44 -30.49 -30.87 4.70
N ALA A 45 -29.46 -30.76 3.85
CA ALA A 45 -28.25 -31.57 3.98
C ALA A 45 -27.45 -31.18 5.22
N VAL A 46 -27.36 -29.89 5.53
CA VAL A 46 -26.69 -29.37 6.75
C VAL A 46 -27.40 -29.88 8.01
N VAL A 47 -28.72 -29.73 8.09
CA VAL A 47 -29.51 -30.21 9.25
C VAL A 47 -29.32 -31.72 9.43
N LYS A 48 -29.49 -32.50 8.37
CA LYS A 48 -29.35 -33.96 8.42
C LYS A 48 -27.95 -34.40 8.84
N ALA A 49 -26.91 -33.72 8.34
CA ALA A 49 -25.53 -34.04 8.67
C ALA A 49 -25.16 -33.64 10.11
N LEU A 50 -25.67 -32.52 10.63
CA LEU A 50 -25.49 -32.14 12.03
C LEU A 50 -26.17 -33.14 12.98
N GLU A 51 -27.40 -33.55 12.68
CA GLU A 51 -28.10 -34.57 13.46
C GLU A 51 -27.38 -35.92 13.38
N GLN A 52 -26.86 -36.30 12.21
CA GLN A 52 -26.05 -37.51 12.05
C GLN A 52 -24.77 -37.45 12.90
N LEU A 53 -24.05 -36.33 12.90
CA LEU A 53 -22.83 -36.16 13.70
C LEU A 53 -23.13 -36.18 15.20
N ALA A 54 -24.25 -35.59 15.62
CA ALA A 54 -24.70 -35.61 17.00
C ALA A 54 -25.08 -37.03 17.44
N GLN A 55 -25.82 -37.77 16.60
CA GLN A 55 -26.18 -39.17 16.84
C GLN A 55 -24.96 -40.10 16.88
N GLN A 56 -23.93 -39.79 16.09
CA GLN A 56 -22.63 -40.49 16.12
C GLN A 56 -21.76 -40.11 17.32
N GLY A 57 -22.18 -39.15 18.16
CA GLY A 57 -21.39 -38.66 19.29
C GLY A 57 -20.14 -37.88 18.90
N LYS A 58 -20.02 -37.43 17.64
CA LYS A 58 -18.85 -36.67 17.15
C LYS A 58 -18.93 -35.19 17.49
N ILE A 59 -20.15 -34.69 17.66
CA ILE A 59 -20.45 -33.33 18.13
C ILE A 59 -21.53 -33.43 19.20
N ARG A 60 -21.64 -32.41 20.03
CA ARG A 60 -22.70 -32.35 21.03
C ARG A 60 -23.85 -31.50 20.50
N GLU A 61 -25.07 -31.92 20.79
CA GLU A 61 -26.27 -31.12 20.57
C GLU A 61 -26.92 -30.74 21.91
N LYS A 62 -27.49 -29.54 21.97
CA LYS A 62 -28.33 -29.10 23.09
C LYS A 62 -29.59 -28.44 22.55
N THR A 63 -30.73 -28.91 23.05
CA THR A 63 -32.06 -28.41 22.71
C THR A 63 -32.45 -27.26 23.62
N TYR A 64 -32.87 -26.14 23.01
CA TYR A 64 -33.43 -24.97 23.69
C TYR A 64 -34.80 -24.68 23.09
N GLY A 65 -35.85 -25.22 23.72
CA GLY A 65 -37.22 -25.14 23.22
C GLY A 65 -37.34 -25.78 21.83
N LYS A 66 -37.61 -24.96 20.81
CA LYS A 66 -37.77 -25.40 19.41
C LYS A 66 -36.46 -25.41 18.61
N GLN A 67 -35.37 -24.87 19.15
CA GLN A 67 -34.09 -24.74 18.45
C GLN A 67 -33.04 -25.70 19.02
N LYS A 68 -32.14 -26.17 18.14
CA LYS A 68 -30.98 -26.99 18.50
C LYS A 68 -29.69 -26.20 18.26
N VAL A 69 -28.77 -26.31 19.21
CA VAL A 69 -27.42 -25.76 19.13
C VAL A 69 -26.43 -26.91 19.09
N TYR A 70 -25.49 -26.86 18.15
CA TYR A 70 -24.46 -27.86 17.92
C TYR A 70 -23.09 -27.26 18.21
N PHE A 71 -22.21 -28.04 18.83
CA PHE A 71 -20.82 -27.64 19.12
C PHE A 71 -19.90 -28.85 19.10
N ALA A 72 -18.63 -28.62 18.76
CA ALA A 72 -17.62 -29.68 18.84
C ALA A 72 -17.47 -30.18 20.28
N ASP A 73 -17.30 -31.49 20.43
CA ASP A 73 -17.06 -32.06 21.75
C ASP A 73 -15.61 -31.77 22.17
N GLN A 74 -15.44 -30.84 23.10
CA GLN A 74 -14.14 -30.42 23.64
C GLN A 74 -13.50 -31.52 24.49
N ASN A 75 -14.28 -32.51 24.94
CA ASN A 75 -13.78 -33.65 25.70
C ASN A 75 -13.07 -34.70 24.82
N VAL A 76 -13.24 -34.60 23.50
CA VAL A 76 -12.63 -35.52 22.52
C VAL A 76 -11.26 -35.00 22.06
N SER A 77 -10.80 -33.85 22.56
CA SER A 77 -9.43 -33.37 22.33
C SER A 77 -8.41 -34.09 23.23
N LEU A 78 -8.55 -35.41 23.39
CA LEU A 78 -7.38 -36.26 23.50
C LEU A 78 -6.69 -36.20 22.14
N ARG A 79 -5.81 -35.20 21.99
CA ARG A 79 -4.63 -35.35 21.15
C ARG A 79 -4.10 -36.76 21.40
N LEU A 80 -3.85 -37.47 20.31
CA LEU A 80 -2.92 -38.57 20.27
C LEU A 80 -1.65 -38.09 21.01
N CYS A 81 -1.52 -38.38 22.30
CA CYS A 81 -0.24 -38.26 22.94
C CYS A 81 0.59 -39.37 22.30
N VAL A 82 1.50 -38.99 21.41
CA VAL A 82 2.45 -39.93 20.78
C VAL A 82 3.43 -40.50 21.84
N HIS A 83 3.19 -40.20 23.12
CA HIS A 83 4.00 -40.58 24.27
C HIS A 83 3.33 -41.58 25.22
N CYS A 84 2.01 -41.82 25.15
CA CYS A 84 1.33 -42.64 26.16
C CYS A 84 0.57 -43.79 25.52
N HIS A 85 1.14 -44.98 25.69
CA HIS A 85 0.69 -46.24 25.14
C HIS A 85 -0.39 -46.87 26.05
N HIS A 86 -1.52 -46.20 26.32
CA HIS A 86 -2.60 -46.84 27.08
C HIS A 86 -4.03 -46.53 26.63
N GLN A 87 -4.86 -47.54 26.85
CA GLN A 87 -6.17 -47.84 26.27
C GLN A 87 -7.32 -47.09 26.98
N ALA A 88 -8.47 -47.06 26.32
CA ALA A 88 -9.58 -46.10 26.48
C ALA A 88 -10.52 -46.24 27.72
N LEU A 89 -10.97 -45.05 28.22
CA LEU A 89 -12.30 -44.60 28.73
C LEU A 89 -12.97 -45.26 29.97
N PRO A 90 -13.90 -44.58 30.71
CA PRO A 90 -14.03 -43.14 31.04
C PRO A 90 -14.41 -42.86 32.53
N THR A 91 -14.21 -41.64 33.04
CA THR A 91 -15.03 -41.03 34.11
C THR A 91 -14.98 -39.51 34.04
N GLN A 92 -16.12 -38.87 34.33
CA GLN A 92 -16.43 -37.46 34.10
C GLN A 92 -15.72 -36.46 35.05
N ASP A 93 -14.77 -36.91 35.87
CA ASP A 93 -14.15 -36.10 36.93
C ASP A 93 -12.61 -36.05 36.87
N GLN A 94 -12.00 -36.55 35.80
CA GLN A 94 -10.56 -36.40 35.57
C GLN A 94 -10.34 -35.85 34.17
N PHE A 95 -10.76 -34.61 33.96
CA PHE A 95 -9.86 -33.76 33.19
C PHE A 95 -8.54 -33.78 33.97
N ASP A 96 -7.46 -34.27 33.37
CA ASP A 96 -6.16 -33.69 33.71
C ASP A 96 -6.33 -32.21 33.37
N THR A 97 -6.79 -31.44 34.35
CA THR A 97 -6.86 -30.00 34.27
C THR A 97 -5.44 -29.60 33.93
N VAL A 98 -5.25 -29.08 32.71
CA VAL A 98 -3.98 -28.53 32.26
C VAL A 98 -3.37 -27.83 33.46
N SER A 99 -2.19 -28.29 33.89
CA SER A 99 -1.68 -27.87 35.19
C SER A 99 -1.52 -26.35 35.18
N ASP A 100 -1.78 -25.68 36.31
CA ASP A 100 -1.60 -24.23 36.38
C ASP A 100 -0.17 -23.82 35.98
N ALA A 101 0.81 -24.70 36.20
CA ALA A 101 2.19 -24.53 35.75
C ALA A 101 2.33 -24.54 34.22
N ASP A 102 1.65 -25.45 33.52
CA ASP A 102 1.67 -25.51 32.05
C ASP A 102 0.95 -24.29 31.45
N LEU A 103 -0.17 -23.85 32.04
CA LEU A 103 -0.86 -22.64 31.63
C LEU A 103 0.04 -21.41 31.79
N GLN A 104 0.70 -21.27 32.94
CA GLN A 104 1.66 -20.20 33.18
C GLN A 104 2.84 -20.26 32.20
N SER A 105 3.37 -21.45 31.91
CA SER A 105 4.44 -21.62 30.92
C SER A 105 3.98 -21.14 29.54
N LEU A 106 2.79 -21.55 29.09
CA LEU A 106 2.24 -21.12 27.81
C LEU A 106 1.98 -19.61 27.78
N ASP A 107 1.50 -19.02 28.86
CA ASP A 107 1.32 -17.57 28.97
C ASP A 107 2.66 -16.84 28.86
N THR A 108 3.72 -17.34 29.52
CA THR A 108 5.06 -16.75 29.38
C THR A 108 5.59 -16.85 27.95
N GLU A 109 5.32 -17.97 27.26
CA GLU A 109 5.71 -18.15 25.87
C GLU A 109 4.92 -17.23 24.93
N ILE A 110 3.62 -17.06 25.16
CA ILE A 110 2.77 -16.10 24.43
C ILE A 110 3.32 -14.69 24.57
N VAL A 111 3.67 -14.27 25.80
CA VAL A 111 4.25 -12.94 26.06
C VAL A 111 5.59 -12.78 25.34
N ALA A 112 6.48 -13.77 25.46
CA ALA A 112 7.80 -13.72 24.82
C ALA A 112 7.71 -13.66 23.29
N LEU A 113 6.88 -14.51 22.69
CA LEU A 113 6.66 -14.52 21.24
C LEU A 113 5.97 -13.25 20.76
N SER A 114 5.00 -12.73 21.50
CA SER A 114 4.33 -11.47 21.16
C SER A 114 5.31 -10.30 21.17
N ALA A 115 6.21 -10.23 22.16
CA ALA A 115 7.27 -9.23 22.21
C ALA A 115 8.24 -9.37 21.02
N LYS A 116 8.62 -10.60 20.66
CA LYS A 116 9.49 -10.86 19.49
C LYS A 116 8.82 -10.44 18.19
N VAL A 117 7.54 -10.73 18.00
CA VAL A 117 6.76 -10.30 16.82
C VAL A 117 6.72 -8.78 16.74
N GLN A 118 6.45 -8.09 17.85
CA GLN A 118 6.44 -6.63 17.89
C GLN A 118 7.81 -6.03 17.54
N GLY A 119 8.89 -6.58 18.10
CA GLY A 119 10.26 -6.12 17.79
C GLY A 119 10.64 -6.33 16.33
N LEU A 120 10.36 -7.51 15.77
CA LEU A 120 10.61 -7.79 14.35
C LEU A 120 9.76 -6.90 13.45
N GLN A 121 8.48 -6.65 13.78
CA GLN A 121 7.62 -5.79 12.99
C GLN A 121 8.09 -4.34 12.98
N GLN A 122 8.62 -3.83 14.11
CA GLN A 122 9.25 -2.50 14.16
C GLN A 122 10.51 -2.43 13.30
N SER A 123 11.36 -3.47 13.36
CA SER A 123 12.57 -3.57 12.53
C SER A 123 12.23 -3.59 11.04
N CYS A 124 11.22 -4.37 10.62
CA CYS A 124 10.76 -4.37 9.23
C CYS A 124 10.30 -2.99 8.78
N ARG A 125 9.49 -2.30 9.59
CA ARG A 125 9.01 -0.93 9.25
C ARG A 125 10.17 0.06 9.10
N HIS A 126 11.19 -0.06 9.94
CA HIS A 126 12.38 0.78 9.88
C HIS A 126 13.17 0.52 8.59
N MET A 127 13.47 -0.74 8.27
CA MET A 127 14.17 -1.11 7.03
C MET A 127 13.37 -0.74 5.77
N GLU A 128 12.04 -0.87 5.79
CA GLU A 128 11.17 -0.44 4.70
C GLU A 128 11.23 1.08 4.49
N ALA A 129 11.32 1.87 5.56
CA ALA A 129 11.49 3.31 5.48
C ALA A 129 12.84 3.70 4.88
N GLU A 130 13.94 3.07 5.33
CA GLU A 130 15.28 3.29 4.77
C GLU A 130 15.33 2.92 3.28
N LEU A 131 14.76 1.77 2.90
CA LEU A 131 14.66 1.36 1.50
C LEU A 131 13.89 2.39 0.67
N LYS A 132 12.78 2.91 1.20
CA LYS A 132 11.99 3.94 0.50
C LYS A 132 12.79 5.23 0.31
N GLU A 133 13.53 5.65 1.34
CA GLU A 133 14.39 6.84 1.25
C GLU A 133 15.50 6.65 0.20
N LEU A 134 16.23 5.54 0.28
CA LEU A 134 17.30 5.18 -0.67
C LEU A 134 16.80 5.00 -2.10
N THR A 135 15.60 4.44 -2.30
CA THR A 135 15.01 4.25 -3.64
C THR A 135 14.35 5.51 -4.21
N SER A 136 13.98 6.47 -3.35
CA SER A 136 13.48 7.77 -3.81
C SER A 136 14.60 8.74 -4.21
N ALA A 137 15.83 8.47 -3.78
CA ALA A 137 17.01 9.20 -4.23
C ALA A 137 17.43 8.72 -5.62
N LEU A 138 17.93 9.64 -6.46
CA LEU A 138 18.57 9.28 -7.73
C LEU A 138 19.68 8.26 -7.47
N THR A 139 19.72 7.21 -8.29
CA THR A 139 20.82 6.26 -8.18
C THR A 139 22.12 6.92 -8.64
N THR A 140 23.27 6.49 -8.10
CA THR A 140 24.60 6.97 -8.51
C THR A 140 24.80 7.07 -10.04
N PRO A 141 24.41 6.07 -10.87
CA PRO A 141 24.52 6.18 -12.32
C PRO A 141 23.57 7.23 -12.94
N GLU A 142 22.37 7.44 -12.37
CA GLU A 142 21.45 8.48 -12.83
C GLU A 142 22.00 9.87 -12.50
N MET A 143 22.52 10.08 -11.28
CA MET A 143 23.22 11.32 -10.92
C MET A 143 24.41 11.61 -11.85
N GLN A 144 25.20 10.58 -12.23
CA GLN A 144 26.31 10.76 -13.15
C GLN A 144 25.87 11.20 -14.55
N ARG A 145 24.77 10.64 -15.06
CA ARG A 145 24.18 11.07 -16.34
C ARG A 145 23.69 12.51 -16.28
N GLU A 146 23.01 12.88 -15.21
CA GLU A 146 22.46 14.21 -15.04
C GLU A 146 23.57 15.27 -14.88
N ILE A 147 24.62 14.96 -14.13
CA ILE A 147 25.83 15.80 -14.05
C ILE A 147 26.47 15.97 -15.44
N ALA A 148 26.58 14.90 -16.23
CA ALA A 148 27.17 14.97 -17.57
C ALA A 148 26.33 15.84 -18.51
N GLN A 149 25.00 15.71 -18.46
CA GLN A 149 24.08 16.54 -19.25
C GLN A 149 24.17 18.01 -18.85
N LEU A 150 24.06 18.33 -17.56
CA LEU A 150 24.15 19.70 -17.06
C LEU A 150 25.50 20.34 -17.43
N LYS A 151 26.60 19.59 -17.37
CA LYS A 151 27.91 20.09 -17.82
C LYS A 151 27.93 20.41 -19.31
N ALA A 152 27.32 19.58 -20.15
CA ALA A 152 27.23 19.84 -21.59
C ALA A 152 26.37 21.08 -21.88
N GLU A 153 25.24 21.24 -21.19
CA GLU A 153 24.40 22.43 -21.31
C GLU A 153 25.13 23.71 -20.87
N CYS A 154 25.84 23.66 -19.74
CA CYS A 154 26.67 24.78 -19.28
C CYS A 154 27.75 25.14 -20.31
N ALA A 155 28.41 24.16 -20.93
CA ALA A 155 29.40 24.41 -21.98
C ALA A 155 28.75 25.09 -23.20
N GLY A 156 27.57 24.63 -23.63
CA GLY A 156 26.82 25.26 -24.72
C GLY A 156 26.38 26.69 -24.40
N PHE A 157 25.91 26.96 -23.17
CA PHE A 157 25.60 28.32 -22.75
C PHE A 157 26.83 29.23 -22.68
N GLN A 158 27.97 28.71 -22.24
CA GLN A 158 29.23 29.45 -22.23
C GLN A 158 29.69 29.80 -23.65
N GLU A 159 29.60 28.87 -24.59
CA GLU A 159 29.94 29.12 -26.00
C GLU A 159 29.03 30.17 -26.62
N ARG A 160 27.70 30.07 -26.41
CA ARG A 160 26.74 31.09 -26.87
C ARG A 160 27.05 32.47 -26.27
N LEU A 161 27.38 32.52 -24.99
CA LEU A 161 27.74 33.76 -24.32
C LEU A 161 29.06 34.34 -24.84
N GLN A 162 30.06 33.50 -25.15
CA GLN A 162 31.29 33.95 -25.81
C GLN A 162 31.01 34.47 -27.21
N GLY A 163 30.14 33.82 -27.99
CA GLY A 163 29.74 34.28 -29.32
C GLY A 163 29.05 35.65 -29.28
N ILE A 164 28.15 35.87 -28.30
CA ILE A 164 27.48 37.16 -28.12
C ILE A 164 28.47 38.25 -27.68
N LYS A 165 29.40 37.94 -26.76
CA LYS A 165 30.42 38.89 -26.30
C LYS A 165 31.49 39.21 -27.35
N GLY A 166 31.82 38.24 -28.19
CA GLY A 166 32.83 38.36 -29.25
C GLY A 166 32.27 38.89 -30.57
N ALA A 167 30.95 38.97 -30.72
CA ALA A 167 30.34 39.63 -31.85
C ALA A 167 30.74 41.11 -31.85
N PRO A 168 31.24 41.65 -32.98
CA PRO A 168 31.51 43.08 -33.07
C PRO A 168 30.22 43.84 -32.78
N VAL A 169 30.31 44.91 -32.00
CA VAL A 169 29.17 45.80 -31.71
C VAL A 169 28.56 46.20 -33.05
N CYS A 170 27.37 45.67 -33.33
CA CYS A 170 26.74 45.70 -34.66
C CYS A 170 26.15 47.08 -35.01
N VAL A 171 26.25 48.05 -34.10
CA VAL A 171 25.79 49.42 -34.29
C VAL A 171 26.92 50.34 -33.88
N THR A 172 27.48 51.05 -34.85
CA THR A 172 28.50 52.07 -34.57
C THR A 172 27.86 53.27 -33.86
N PRO A 173 28.63 54.01 -33.04
CA PRO A 173 28.12 55.24 -32.42
C PRO A 173 27.63 56.25 -33.46
N GLU A 174 28.25 56.29 -34.64
CA GLU A 174 27.86 57.14 -35.78
C GLU A 174 26.47 56.76 -36.33
N GLU A 175 26.18 55.46 -36.50
CA GLU A 175 24.85 54.99 -36.93
C GLU A 175 23.77 55.26 -35.88
N LYS A 176 24.12 55.16 -34.58
CA LYS A 176 23.21 55.51 -33.47
C LYS A 176 22.90 57.01 -33.46
N GLU A 177 23.90 57.86 -33.69
CA GLU A 177 23.73 59.32 -33.77
C GLU A 177 22.88 59.73 -34.97
N GLN A 178 23.13 59.16 -36.16
CA GLN A 178 22.32 59.42 -37.36
C GLN A 178 20.85 59.02 -37.18
N ALA A 179 20.58 57.89 -36.53
CA ALA A 179 19.22 57.47 -36.22
C ALA A 179 18.52 58.42 -35.23
N ALA A 180 19.25 58.95 -34.25
CA ALA A 180 18.74 59.93 -33.30
C ALA A 180 18.44 61.28 -33.99
N GLU A 181 19.34 61.77 -34.85
CA GLU A 181 19.14 62.99 -35.65
C GLU A 181 17.91 62.87 -36.56
N LEU A 182 17.73 61.72 -37.21
CA LEU A 182 16.57 61.46 -38.06
C LEU A 182 15.27 61.46 -37.25
N CYS A 183 15.28 60.85 -36.06
CA CYS A 183 14.13 60.88 -35.15
C CYS A 183 13.78 62.31 -34.73
N ASP A 184 14.77 63.13 -34.41
CA ASP A 184 14.57 64.52 -34.01
C ASP A 184 14.02 65.37 -35.16
N ALA A 185 14.51 65.18 -36.39
CA ALA A 185 13.99 65.86 -37.58
C ALA A 185 12.52 65.49 -37.87
N ILE A 186 12.11 64.23 -37.66
CA ILE A 186 10.71 63.82 -37.82
C ILE A 186 9.82 64.44 -36.73
N LEU A 187 10.34 64.54 -35.50
CA LEU A 187 9.61 65.09 -34.37
C LEU A 187 9.32 66.59 -34.51
N GLU A 188 10.12 67.36 -35.24
CA GLU A 188 9.84 68.78 -35.52
C GLU A 188 8.49 69.00 -36.23
N GLY A 189 8.06 68.04 -37.06
CA GLY A 189 6.79 68.10 -37.79
C GLY A 189 5.68 67.24 -37.19
N TYR A 190 5.95 66.52 -36.11
CA TYR A 190 5.02 65.53 -35.56
C TYR A 190 4.09 66.15 -34.50
N PRO A 191 2.76 65.99 -34.60
CA PRO A 191 1.80 66.72 -33.77
C PRO A 191 1.67 66.20 -32.32
N LYS A 192 2.40 65.14 -31.97
CA LYS A 192 2.34 64.45 -30.67
C LYS A 192 3.72 64.37 -30.02
N SER A 193 3.77 63.90 -28.77
CA SER A 193 5.03 63.80 -28.00
C SER A 193 5.99 62.73 -28.52
N ARG A 194 7.30 62.90 -28.27
CA ARG A 194 8.37 61.92 -28.59
C ARG A 194 8.05 60.50 -28.12
N LYS A 195 7.51 60.35 -26.91
CA LYS A 195 7.15 59.04 -26.34
C LYS A 195 6.07 58.33 -27.16
N GLN A 196 5.04 59.05 -27.60
CA GLN A 196 3.97 58.50 -28.42
C GLN A 196 4.45 58.15 -29.83
N PHE A 197 5.36 58.96 -30.39
CA PHE A 197 6.01 58.65 -31.65
C PHE A 197 6.80 57.34 -31.57
N PHE A 198 7.62 57.17 -30.52
CA PHE A 198 8.41 55.96 -30.32
C PHE A 198 7.54 54.73 -30.09
N GLU A 199 6.45 54.86 -29.32
CA GLU A 199 5.46 53.78 -29.14
C GLU A 199 4.73 53.42 -30.45
N GLU A 200 4.35 54.41 -31.27
CA GLU A 200 3.67 54.17 -32.55
C GLU A 200 4.59 53.55 -33.62
N VAL A 201 5.87 53.93 -33.64
CA VAL A 201 6.87 53.40 -34.59
C VAL A 201 7.52 52.11 -34.09
N GLY A 202 7.40 51.82 -32.79
CA GLY A 202 8.04 50.66 -32.15
C GLY A 202 9.52 50.85 -31.87
N ILE A 203 9.95 52.09 -31.60
CA ILE A 203 11.32 52.40 -31.17
C ILE A 203 11.40 52.22 -29.66
N GLU A 204 12.25 51.31 -29.20
CA GLU A 204 12.51 51.07 -27.78
C GLU A 204 13.89 51.63 -27.41
N THR A 205 13.98 52.35 -26.28
CA THR A 205 15.24 52.91 -25.81
C THR A 205 15.86 52.07 -24.70
N ASP A 206 17.20 52.09 -24.60
CA ASP A 206 17.94 51.38 -23.53
C ASP A 206 17.45 51.79 -22.12
N GLU A 207 16.97 53.03 -21.98
CA GLU A 207 16.41 53.60 -20.73
C GLU A 207 15.06 52.98 -20.34
N ASP A 208 14.22 52.63 -21.32
CA ASP A 208 12.92 51.96 -21.07
C ASP A 208 13.10 50.55 -20.50
N HIS A 209 14.25 49.92 -20.77
CA HIS A 209 14.60 48.56 -20.34
C HIS A 209 15.64 48.52 -19.22
N ASN A 210 15.99 49.67 -18.64
CA ASN A 210 16.90 49.79 -17.50
C ASN A 210 18.31 49.22 -17.80
N VAL A 211 18.75 49.32 -19.06
CA VAL A 211 20.06 48.84 -19.51
C VAL A 211 21.04 50.02 -19.51
N ALA A 212 22.11 49.92 -18.73
CA ALA A 212 23.20 50.89 -18.78
C ALA A 212 24.11 50.60 -20.00
N PRO A 213 24.63 51.63 -20.68
CA PRO A 213 25.64 51.41 -21.71
C PRO A 213 26.84 50.68 -21.11
N PRO A 214 27.48 49.75 -21.86
CA PRO A 214 28.69 49.09 -21.39
C PRO A 214 29.79 50.13 -21.10
N ASP A 215 30.52 49.96 -19.99
CA ASP A 215 31.68 50.80 -19.64
C ASP A 215 32.68 50.86 -20.81
N PRO A 216 33.33 52.02 -21.06
CA PRO A 216 34.24 52.22 -22.18
C PRO A 216 35.50 51.33 -22.13
#